data_AF-A0A355UJT8-F1
#
_entry.id   AF-A0A355UJT8-F1
#
_cell.length_a   1.000
_cell.length_b   1.000
_cell.length_c   1.000
_cell.angle_alpha   90.00
_cell.angle_beta   90.00
_cell.angle_gamma   90.00
#
_symmetry.space_group_name_H-M   'P 1'
#
loop_
_entity.id
_entity.type
_entity.pdbx_description
1 polymer ?
#
loop_
_entity_poly.entity_id
_entity_poly.type
_entity_poly.pdbx_seq_one_letter_code
_entity_poly.pdbx_strand_id
1 'polypeptide(L)'
;NKPNYKFIKADICDFDNIMKIFSNEKIDGVLHLAAESHVDRSIKDPFTFAQTNVMGTLSLLQAAKHHWEGNYEGKLFYHISTDEVYGALNFDNTLFTENTSYDPHSPYSASKASSDHFVRAFHDTYGLPVVITNCSNNYGPYQFPEKLIPLFLNNIRNNKPLPVYGKGENVRDWLFVEDHARAIDLIFHKCKIGDTYNIGGFNEWKNIDLIKVMIRTADRILGRKEGESEKLITYVKDRAGHDLRYAIDSTKLKTELGWEPSLQFEEGIEKTIKWYLENQEWVDNITSGEYEKYYKEMYVNR
;
A
#
# COMPACT_ATOMS: atom_id res chain seq x y z
N ASN A 1 -14.89 -13.80 14.77
CA ASN A 1 -14.73 -14.04 16.21
C ASN A 1 -13.82 -15.24 16.46
N LYS A 2 -12.50 -15.01 16.43
CA LYS A 2 -11.51 -15.99 16.91
C LYS A 2 -11.09 -15.57 18.33
N PRO A 3 -10.82 -16.50 19.26
CA PRO A 3 -10.50 -16.15 20.65
C PRO A 3 -9.18 -15.36 20.80
N ASN A 4 -8.29 -15.46 19.81
CA ASN A 4 -7.03 -14.72 19.73
C ASN A 4 -7.13 -13.43 18.90
N TYR A 5 -8.34 -12.90 18.67
CA TYR A 5 -8.57 -11.67 17.91
C TYR A 5 -9.49 -10.74 18.69
N LYS A 6 -9.07 -9.48 18.82
CA LYS A 6 -9.85 -8.40 19.41
C LYS A 6 -9.81 -7.18 18.50
N PHE A 7 -10.97 -6.62 18.20
CA PHE A 7 -11.08 -5.36 17.48
C PHE A 7 -11.22 -4.21 18.47
N ILE A 8 -10.38 -3.19 18.33
CA ILE A 8 -10.44 -1.95 19.11
C ILE A 8 -10.57 -0.79 18.12
N LYS A 9 -11.70 -0.08 18.18
CA LYS A 9 -11.89 1.13 17.39
C LYS A 9 -11.21 2.30 18.10
N ALA A 10 -10.07 2.73 17.58
CA ALA A 10 -9.29 3.85 18.10
C ALA A 10 -8.59 4.61 16.96
N ASP A 11 -8.26 5.87 17.21
CA ASP A 11 -7.41 6.68 16.35
C ASP A 11 -5.98 6.67 16.89
N ILE A 12 -5.00 6.43 16.02
CA ILE A 12 -3.58 6.43 16.39
C ILE A 12 -3.08 7.82 16.81
N CYS A 13 -3.81 8.89 16.47
CA CYS A 13 -3.51 10.26 16.92
C CYS A 13 -3.98 10.54 18.36
N ASP A 14 -4.86 9.71 18.93
CA ASP A 14 -5.30 9.85 20.33
C ASP A 14 -4.29 9.16 21.26
N PHE A 15 -3.20 9.87 21.55
CA PHE A 15 -2.08 9.35 22.32
C PHE A 15 -2.49 8.76 23.68
N ASP A 16 -3.37 9.43 24.42
CA ASP A 16 -3.82 8.97 25.73
C ASP A 16 -4.59 7.65 25.63
N ASN A 17 -5.41 7.49 24.59
CA ASN A 17 -6.13 6.24 24.35
C ASN A 17 -5.19 5.13 23.88
N ILE A 18 -4.23 5.43 22.99
CA ILE A 18 -3.20 4.47 22.58
C ILE A 18 -2.38 3.99 23.78
N MET A 19 -1.95 4.88 24.67
CA MET A 19 -1.26 4.51 25.92
C MET A 19 -2.07 3.54 26.79
N LYS A 20 -3.38 3.79 26.93
CA LYS A 20 -4.29 2.88 27.66
C LYS A 20 -4.39 1.52 26.98
N ILE A 21 -4.45 1.47 25.65
CA ILE A 21 -4.51 0.22 24.89
C ILE A 21 -3.23 -0.59 25.10
N PHE A 22 -2.06 0.04 24.97
CA PHE A 22 -0.78 -0.63 25.22
C PHE A 22 -0.74 -1.27 26.62
N SER A 23 -1.16 -0.52 27.65
CA SER A 23 -1.18 -1.00 29.03
C SER A 23 -2.19 -2.14 29.26
N ASN A 24 -3.42 -1.99 28.76
CA ASN A 24 -4.50 -2.96 28.99
C ASN A 24 -4.28 -4.29 28.26
N GLU A 25 -3.79 -4.23 27.02
CA GLU A 25 -3.60 -5.41 26.18
C GLU A 25 -2.19 -6.02 26.31
N LYS A 26 -1.27 -5.36 27.03
CA LYS A 26 0.13 -5.79 27.22
C LYS A 26 0.81 -6.06 25.88
N ILE A 27 0.84 -5.04 25.03
CA ILE A 27 1.32 -5.16 23.65
C ILE A 27 2.82 -5.42 23.65
N ASP A 28 3.24 -6.57 23.09
CA ASP A 28 4.66 -6.93 22.95
C ASP A 28 5.23 -6.60 21.56
N GLY A 29 4.38 -6.53 20.54
CA GLY A 29 4.78 -6.23 19.18
C GLY A 29 3.74 -5.38 18.45
N VAL A 30 4.21 -4.51 17.55
CA VAL A 30 3.38 -3.60 16.77
C VAL A 30 3.63 -3.85 15.29
N LEU A 31 2.58 -4.14 14.52
CA LEU A 31 2.57 -4.07 13.06
C LEU A 31 1.83 -2.78 12.67
N HIS A 32 2.56 -1.73 12.31
CA HIS A 32 1.99 -0.41 12.03
C HIS A 32 1.69 -0.21 10.55
N LEU A 33 0.43 -0.45 10.16
CA LEU A 33 -0.10 -0.27 8.79
C LEU A 33 -1.07 0.93 8.67
N ALA A 34 -1.48 1.54 9.78
CA ALA A 34 -2.50 2.59 9.77
C ALA A 34 -1.95 3.88 9.14
N ALA A 35 -2.55 4.31 8.02
CA ALA A 35 -2.13 5.48 7.27
C ALA A 35 -3.24 5.95 6.31
N GLU A 36 -3.19 7.23 5.95
CA GLU A 36 -3.79 7.74 4.73
C GLU A 36 -2.91 7.38 3.54
N SER A 37 -3.48 6.77 2.50
CA SER A 37 -2.71 6.10 1.43
C SER A 37 -2.99 6.57 0.00
N HIS A 38 -3.91 7.52 -0.20
CA HIS A 38 -4.35 7.91 -1.54
C HIS A 38 -3.67 9.19 -2.05
N VAL A 39 -2.72 9.04 -2.98
CA VAL A 39 -1.96 10.17 -3.56
C VAL A 39 -2.87 11.29 -4.09
N ASP A 40 -3.95 10.99 -4.83
CA ASP A 40 -4.81 12.07 -5.33
C ASP A 40 -5.53 12.83 -4.20
N ARG A 41 -5.80 12.18 -3.06
CA ARG A 41 -6.41 12.85 -1.90
C ARG A 41 -5.37 13.71 -1.18
N SER A 42 -4.12 13.24 -1.10
CA SER A 42 -3.05 14.00 -0.45
C SER A 42 -2.74 15.32 -1.16
N ILE A 43 -2.95 15.39 -2.48
CA ILE A 43 -2.81 16.64 -3.25
C ILE A 43 -3.91 17.65 -2.87
N LYS A 44 -5.12 17.18 -2.56
CA LYS A 44 -6.26 18.04 -2.18
C LYS A 44 -6.20 18.44 -0.70
N ASP A 45 -5.86 17.50 0.18
CA ASP A 45 -5.78 17.71 1.63
C ASP A 45 -4.50 17.05 2.20
N PRO A 46 -3.36 17.75 2.15
CA PRO A 46 -2.10 17.25 2.69
C PRO A 46 -2.07 17.22 4.23
N PHE A 47 -2.92 18.00 4.91
CA PHE A 47 -2.92 18.09 6.37
C PHE A 47 -3.37 16.79 7.02
N THR A 48 -4.42 16.15 6.48
CA THR A 48 -4.90 14.85 6.96
C THR A 48 -3.83 13.76 6.84
N PHE A 49 -2.99 13.80 5.79
CA PHE A 49 -1.86 12.89 5.64
C PHE A 49 -0.76 13.15 6.66
N ALA A 50 -0.39 14.42 6.89
CA ALA A 50 0.60 14.76 7.91
C ALA A 50 0.12 14.36 9.32
N GLN A 51 -1.16 14.62 9.63
CA GLN A 51 -1.77 14.26 10.91
C GLN A 51 -1.69 12.75 11.15
N THR A 52 -2.24 11.93 10.26
CA THR A 52 -2.29 10.48 10.47
C THR A 52 -0.92 9.83 10.30
N ASN A 53 -0.22 10.11 9.20
CA ASN A 53 0.99 9.35 8.85
C ASN A 53 2.19 9.77 9.70
N VAL A 54 2.29 11.06 10.07
CA VAL A 54 3.42 11.56 10.87
C VAL A 54 3.06 11.60 12.35
N MET A 55 2.02 12.35 12.73
CA MET A 55 1.67 12.50 14.16
C MET A 55 1.11 11.22 14.76
N GLY A 56 0.34 10.44 14.00
CA GLY A 56 -0.11 9.11 14.42
C GLY A 56 1.05 8.13 14.61
N THR A 57 2.04 8.11 13.72
CA THR A 57 3.24 7.28 13.88
C THR A 57 4.04 7.68 15.12
N LEU A 58 4.23 8.99 15.35
CA LEU A 58 4.89 9.50 16.56
C LEU A 58 4.16 9.08 17.84
N SER A 59 2.84 9.12 17.84
CA SER A 59 2.01 8.71 18.98
C SER A 59 2.20 7.22 19.30
N LEU A 60 2.20 6.35 18.28
CA LEU A 60 2.46 4.93 18.44
C LEU A 60 3.89 4.63 18.90
N LEU A 61 4.90 5.30 18.32
CA LEU A 61 6.31 5.16 18.70
C LEU A 61 6.52 5.57 20.17
N GLN A 62 5.93 6.69 20.58
CA GLN A 62 6.01 7.14 21.97
C GLN A 62 5.32 6.16 22.91
N ALA A 63 4.13 5.66 22.56
CA ALA A 63 3.42 4.71 23.39
C ALA A 63 4.19 3.39 23.56
N ALA A 64 4.75 2.87 22.47
CA ALA A 64 5.60 1.69 22.50
C ALA A 64 6.83 1.89 23.38
N LYS A 65 7.57 2.99 23.19
CA LYS A 65 8.74 3.35 24.00
C LYS A 65 8.40 3.42 25.49
N HIS A 66 7.33 4.11 25.87
CA HIS A 66 6.93 4.23 27.28
C HIS A 66 6.47 2.89 27.87
N HIS A 67 5.68 2.11 27.12
CA HIS A 67 5.17 0.84 27.62
C HIS A 67 6.27 -0.21 27.82
N TRP A 68 7.29 -0.19 26.96
CA TRP A 68 8.41 -1.13 27.00
C TRP A 68 9.62 -0.61 27.78
N GLU A 69 9.50 0.56 28.42
CA GLU A 69 10.60 1.19 29.16
C GLU A 69 11.19 0.22 30.20
N GLY A 70 12.52 0.10 30.18
CA GLY A 70 13.25 -0.80 31.08
C GLY A 70 13.45 -2.23 30.56
N ASN A 71 12.69 -2.70 29.55
CA ASN A 71 12.97 -3.98 28.90
C ASN A 71 12.41 -4.08 27.46
N TYR A 72 13.31 -4.05 26.47
CA TYR A 72 13.00 -4.24 25.06
C TYR A 72 13.15 -5.69 24.56
N GLU A 73 13.51 -6.63 25.43
CA GLU A 73 13.65 -8.04 25.04
C GLU A 73 12.32 -8.59 24.52
N GLY A 74 12.36 -9.20 23.33
CA GLY A 74 11.18 -9.75 22.65
C GLY A 74 10.18 -8.69 22.14
N LYS A 75 10.53 -7.40 22.17
CA LYS A 75 9.68 -6.33 21.63
C LYS A 75 10.05 -6.01 20.19
N LEU A 76 9.06 -5.59 19.40
CA LEU A 76 9.29 -5.14 18.03
C LEU A 76 8.26 -4.10 17.59
N PHE A 77 8.73 -2.96 17.10
CA PHE A 77 7.94 -1.99 16.36
C PHE A 77 8.21 -2.14 14.87
N TYR A 78 7.32 -2.83 14.16
CA TYR A 78 7.42 -3.01 12.72
C TYR A 78 6.61 -1.91 12.00
N HIS A 79 7.32 -1.01 11.32
CA HIS A 79 6.74 0.01 10.46
C HIS A 79 6.61 -0.47 9.00
N ILE A 80 5.39 -0.46 8.46
CA ILE A 80 5.12 -0.78 7.05
C ILE A 80 5.02 0.54 6.27
N SER A 81 5.86 0.66 5.26
CA SER A 81 6.02 1.84 4.41
C SER A 81 5.99 1.45 2.93
N THR A 82 6.38 2.38 2.06
CA THR A 82 6.13 2.31 0.61
C THR A 82 7.40 2.60 -0.17
N ASP A 83 7.51 2.04 -1.37
CA ASP A 83 8.54 2.36 -2.37
C ASP A 83 8.51 3.84 -2.82
N GLU A 84 7.35 4.48 -2.80
CA GLU A 84 7.18 5.89 -3.20
C GLU A 84 8.04 6.89 -2.39
N VAL A 85 8.61 6.46 -1.26
CA VAL A 85 9.55 7.29 -0.50
C VAL A 85 10.87 7.52 -1.25
N TYR A 86 11.22 6.63 -2.19
CA TYR A 86 12.43 6.70 -3.00
C TYR A 86 12.31 7.60 -4.23
N GLY A 87 11.12 8.14 -4.51
CA GLY A 87 10.88 9.01 -5.68
C GLY A 87 10.68 8.22 -6.96
N ALA A 88 11.24 8.69 -8.07
CA ALA A 88 11.04 8.11 -9.39
C ALA A 88 12.33 7.53 -9.98
N LEU A 89 12.19 6.46 -10.77
CA LEU A 89 13.27 5.90 -11.58
C LEU A 89 13.18 6.34 -13.04
N ASN A 90 14.33 6.34 -13.71
CA ASN A 90 14.40 6.43 -15.16
C ASN A 90 13.94 5.10 -15.79
N PHE A 91 13.58 5.15 -17.08
CA PHE A 91 13.28 3.96 -17.89
C PHE A 91 14.57 3.24 -18.31
N ASP A 92 15.34 2.79 -17.34
CA ASP A 92 16.55 1.98 -17.48
C ASP A 92 16.49 0.77 -16.50
N ASN A 93 17.61 0.09 -16.29
CA ASN A 93 17.67 -1.10 -15.43
C ASN A 93 17.87 -0.77 -13.94
N THR A 94 17.74 0.49 -13.52
CA THR A 94 17.83 0.85 -12.10
C THR A 94 16.63 0.32 -11.31
N LEU A 95 16.88 -0.01 -10.05
CA LEU A 95 15.90 -0.50 -9.08
C LEU A 95 16.09 0.22 -7.74
N PHE A 96 15.03 0.33 -6.96
CA PHE A 96 15.10 0.81 -5.59
C PHE A 96 15.69 -0.24 -4.67
N THR A 97 16.75 0.13 -3.94
CA THR A 97 17.39 -0.67 -2.90
C THR A 97 17.15 -0.02 -1.55
N GLU A 98 17.42 -0.72 -0.45
CA GLU A 98 17.30 -0.14 0.90
C GLU A 98 18.29 1.02 1.15
N ASN A 99 19.31 1.16 0.29
CA ASN A 99 20.27 2.26 0.32
C ASN A 99 19.90 3.41 -0.62
N THR A 100 18.82 3.31 -1.38
CA THR A 100 18.36 4.39 -2.25
C THR A 100 17.94 5.59 -1.38
N SER A 101 18.42 6.78 -1.74
CA SER A 101 18.04 8.02 -1.07
C SER A 101 16.54 8.27 -1.17
N TYR A 102 15.97 8.87 -0.13
CA TYR A 102 14.59 9.32 -0.13
C TYR A 102 14.46 10.55 -1.05
N ASP A 103 13.44 10.55 -1.93
CA ASP A 103 13.13 11.64 -2.86
C ASP A 103 11.61 11.74 -3.14
N PRO A 104 10.76 11.94 -2.11
CA PRO A 104 9.31 11.84 -2.27
C PRO A 104 8.71 13.02 -3.05
N HIS A 105 7.90 12.72 -4.08
CA HIS A 105 7.28 13.74 -4.96
C HIS A 105 5.80 14.07 -4.68
N SER A 106 5.19 13.52 -3.63
CA SER A 106 3.80 13.81 -3.26
C SER A 106 3.64 14.04 -1.76
N PRO A 107 2.58 14.74 -1.30
CA PRO A 107 2.31 14.88 0.13
C PRO A 107 2.15 13.53 0.85
N TYR A 108 1.57 12.52 0.18
CA TYR A 108 1.52 11.15 0.68
C TYR A 108 2.93 10.57 0.89
N SER A 109 3.74 10.50 -0.15
CA SER A 109 5.07 9.89 -0.05
C SER A 109 6.00 10.67 0.89
N ALA A 110 5.87 12.00 0.95
CA ALA A 110 6.61 12.83 1.90
C ALA A 110 6.19 12.56 3.35
N SER A 111 4.90 12.33 3.61
CA SER A 111 4.42 11.96 4.94
C SER A 111 4.92 10.56 5.37
N LYS A 112 5.01 9.60 4.43
CA LYS A 112 5.57 8.27 4.68
C LYS A 112 7.09 8.30 4.87
N ALA A 113 7.80 9.10 4.07
CA ALA A 113 9.22 9.35 4.27
C ALA A 113 9.52 9.93 5.66
N SER A 114 8.70 10.90 6.08
CA SER A 114 8.80 11.49 7.42
C SER A 114 8.56 10.46 8.53
N SER A 115 7.58 9.57 8.37
CA SER A 115 7.34 8.50 9.35
C SER A 115 8.51 7.52 9.43
N ASP A 116 9.10 7.14 8.30
CA ASP A 116 10.31 6.29 8.27
C ASP A 116 11.46 6.94 9.06
N HIS A 117 11.70 8.24 8.85
CA HIS A 117 12.75 8.98 9.57
C HIS A 117 12.52 8.98 11.09
N PHE A 118 11.28 9.18 11.55
CA PHE A 118 10.99 9.09 12.98
C PHE A 118 11.23 7.69 13.55
N VAL A 119 10.83 6.64 12.83
CA VAL A 119 11.06 5.25 13.27
C VAL A 119 12.56 4.97 13.42
N ARG A 120 13.37 5.35 12.43
CA ARG A 120 14.84 5.23 12.51
C ARG A 120 15.41 6.04 13.67
N ALA A 121 15.01 7.30 13.81
CA ALA A 121 15.49 8.16 14.89
C ALA A 121 15.13 7.63 16.29
N PHE A 122 13.97 6.98 16.46
CA PHE A 122 13.60 6.36 17.73
C PHE A 122 14.48 5.14 18.04
N HIS A 123 14.86 4.37 17.04
CA HIS A 123 15.85 3.30 17.20
C HIS A 123 17.22 3.88 17.59
N ASP A 124 17.74 4.84 16.83
CA ASP A 124 19.08 5.40 17.05
C ASP A 124 19.19 6.15 18.38
N THR A 125 18.13 6.84 18.79
CA THR A 125 18.13 7.69 20.00
C THR A 125 17.80 6.89 21.26
N TYR A 126 16.82 6.00 21.20
CA TYR A 126 16.27 5.33 22.38
C TYR A 126 16.56 3.84 22.44
N GLY A 127 17.17 3.26 21.40
CA GLY A 127 17.39 1.81 21.28
C GLY A 127 16.10 1.02 21.03
N LEU A 128 15.00 1.68 20.65
CA LEU A 128 13.70 1.01 20.43
C LEU A 128 13.88 -0.07 19.34
N PRO A 129 13.46 -1.33 19.57
CA PRO A 129 13.61 -2.37 18.55
C PRO A 129 12.62 -2.11 17.42
N VAL A 130 13.11 -1.72 16.26
CA VAL A 130 12.29 -1.42 15.08
C VAL A 130 12.70 -2.26 13.87
N VAL A 131 11.79 -2.39 12.91
CA VAL A 131 12.12 -2.78 11.53
C VAL A 131 11.23 -1.97 10.59
N ILE A 132 11.76 -1.58 9.44
CA ILE A 132 11.03 -0.85 8.40
C ILE A 132 10.93 -1.73 7.16
N THR A 133 9.79 -1.71 6.47
CA THR A 133 9.71 -2.23 5.11
C THR A 133 9.14 -1.23 4.13
N ASN A 134 9.65 -1.25 2.90
CA ASN A 134 9.17 -0.43 1.80
C ASN A 134 8.73 -1.38 0.68
N CYS A 135 7.41 -1.47 0.47
CA CYS A 135 6.85 -2.41 -0.50
C CYS A 135 6.41 -1.71 -1.79
N SER A 136 6.36 -2.48 -2.89
CA SER A 136 5.81 -2.03 -4.16
C SER A 136 4.28 -1.98 -4.16
N ASN A 137 3.66 -1.63 -5.30
CA ASN A 137 2.21 -1.52 -5.41
C ASN A 137 1.52 -2.86 -5.15
N ASN A 138 0.71 -2.87 -4.10
CA ASN A 138 -0.08 -4.04 -3.74
C ASN A 138 -1.36 -4.15 -4.58
N TYR A 139 -1.76 -5.39 -4.87
CA TYR A 139 -3.05 -5.68 -5.49
C TYR A 139 -3.62 -7.01 -5.00
N GLY A 140 -4.94 -7.15 -5.06
CA GLY A 140 -5.62 -8.38 -4.67
C GLY A 140 -7.02 -8.19 -4.08
N PRO A 141 -7.53 -9.24 -3.42
CA PRO A 141 -8.76 -9.19 -2.63
C PRO A 141 -8.80 -8.01 -1.66
N TYR A 142 -10.00 -7.51 -1.39
CA TYR A 142 -10.28 -6.44 -0.41
C TYR A 142 -9.65 -5.06 -0.67
N GLN A 143 -9.07 -4.81 -1.86
CA GLN A 143 -8.53 -3.50 -2.23
C GLN A 143 -9.65 -2.46 -2.49
N PHE A 144 -9.57 -1.29 -1.86
CA PHE A 144 -10.63 -0.28 -1.98
C PHE A 144 -10.69 0.31 -3.42
N PRO A 145 -11.90 0.52 -4.01
CA PRO A 145 -12.11 0.86 -5.42
C PRO A 145 -11.78 2.32 -5.81
N GLU A 146 -10.77 2.89 -5.17
CA GLU A 146 -10.12 4.14 -5.55
C GLU A 146 -8.78 3.91 -6.29
N LYS A 147 -8.18 2.73 -6.10
CA LYS A 147 -6.94 2.32 -6.77
C LYS A 147 -7.23 1.77 -8.17
N LEU A 148 -6.22 1.81 -9.06
CA LEU A 148 -6.36 1.49 -10.49
C LEU A 148 -7.10 0.17 -10.74
N ILE A 149 -6.63 -0.94 -10.16
CA ILE A 149 -7.20 -2.27 -10.41
C ILE A 149 -8.68 -2.34 -9.99
N PRO A 150 -9.05 -2.12 -8.72
CA PRO A 150 -10.44 -2.26 -8.28
C PRO A 150 -11.38 -1.21 -8.89
N LEU A 151 -10.91 0.02 -9.14
CA LEU A 151 -11.68 1.04 -9.85
C LEU A 151 -12.06 0.57 -11.25
N PHE A 152 -11.10 0.04 -12.00
CA PHE A 152 -11.32 -0.39 -13.37
C PHE A 152 -12.21 -1.63 -13.45
N LEU A 153 -12.06 -2.59 -12.53
CA LEU A 153 -12.96 -3.74 -12.45
C LEU A 153 -14.39 -3.35 -12.12
N ASN A 154 -14.57 -2.43 -11.15
CA ASN A 154 -15.88 -1.87 -10.86
C ASN A 154 -16.47 -1.15 -12.08
N ASN A 155 -15.66 -0.40 -12.84
CA ASN A 155 -16.14 0.32 -14.01
C ASN A 155 -16.45 -0.60 -15.21
N ILE A 156 -15.64 -1.63 -15.47
CA ILE A 156 -15.93 -2.66 -16.50
C ILE A 156 -17.25 -3.36 -16.19
N ARG A 157 -17.47 -3.73 -14.92
CA ARG A 157 -18.73 -4.34 -14.47
C ARG A 157 -19.92 -3.46 -14.78
N ASN A 158 -19.83 -2.17 -14.42
CA ASN A 158 -20.92 -1.21 -14.54
C ASN A 158 -20.95 -0.48 -15.90
N ASN A 159 -20.15 -0.90 -16.87
CA ASN A 159 -20.03 -0.27 -18.20
C ASN A 159 -19.76 1.25 -18.12
N LYS A 160 -18.88 1.65 -17.20
CA LYS A 160 -18.45 3.04 -16.95
C LYS A 160 -17.07 3.32 -17.58
N PRO A 161 -16.73 4.59 -17.85
CA PRO A 161 -15.41 4.97 -18.36
C PRO A 161 -14.24 4.46 -17.52
N LEU A 162 -13.11 4.18 -18.17
CA LEU A 162 -11.87 3.72 -17.57
C LEU A 162 -10.85 4.88 -17.66
N PRO A 163 -10.71 5.71 -16.60
CA PRO A 163 -9.91 6.94 -16.65
C PRO A 163 -8.42 6.63 -16.62
N VAL A 164 -7.75 6.73 -17.77
CA VAL A 164 -6.30 6.54 -17.93
C VAL A 164 -5.60 7.88 -17.84
N TYR A 165 -4.73 8.04 -16.84
CA TYR A 165 -3.92 9.24 -16.68
C TYR A 165 -2.86 9.36 -17.79
N GLY A 166 -2.83 10.51 -18.48
CA GLY A 166 -1.89 10.76 -19.56
C GLY A 166 -2.05 9.74 -20.68
N LYS A 167 -0.97 9.05 -21.05
CA LYS A 167 -0.98 7.93 -22.01
C LYS A 167 -1.02 6.55 -21.33
N GLY A 168 -1.01 6.50 -19.99
CA GLY A 168 -0.90 5.26 -19.24
C GLY A 168 0.47 4.57 -19.36
N GLU A 169 1.52 5.33 -19.70
CA GLU A 169 2.89 4.83 -19.89
C GLU A 169 3.65 4.62 -18.58
N ASN A 170 3.08 5.08 -17.45
CA ASN A 170 3.67 4.93 -16.12
C ASN A 170 3.79 3.46 -15.76
N VAL A 171 4.94 3.09 -15.19
CA VAL A 171 5.31 1.73 -14.79
C VAL A 171 5.24 1.60 -13.28
N ARG A 172 4.66 0.49 -12.82
CA ARG A 172 4.61 0.10 -11.41
C ARG A 172 5.05 -1.35 -11.27
N ASP A 173 5.73 -1.66 -10.17
CA ASP A 173 6.00 -3.03 -9.74
C ASP A 173 4.82 -3.54 -8.89
N TRP A 174 4.24 -4.67 -9.27
CA TRP A 174 3.03 -5.19 -8.66
C TRP A 174 3.28 -6.43 -7.80
N LEU A 175 2.90 -6.33 -6.52
CA LEU A 175 2.99 -7.39 -5.53
C LEU A 175 1.59 -7.87 -5.10
N PHE A 176 1.38 -9.19 -5.15
CA PHE A 176 0.11 -9.76 -4.70
C PHE A 176 -0.03 -9.62 -3.18
N VAL A 177 -1.21 -9.19 -2.69
CA VAL A 177 -1.42 -8.81 -1.29
C VAL A 177 -1.15 -9.95 -0.30
N GLU A 178 -1.42 -11.20 -0.68
CA GLU A 178 -1.09 -12.35 0.18
C GLU A 178 0.42 -12.60 0.25
N ASP A 179 1.17 -12.32 -0.83
CA ASP A 179 2.63 -12.41 -0.81
C ASP A 179 3.24 -11.34 0.10
N HIS A 180 2.70 -10.12 0.07
CA HIS A 180 3.09 -9.08 1.02
C HIS A 180 2.76 -9.48 2.46
N ALA A 181 1.58 -10.06 2.73
CA ALA A 181 1.23 -10.54 4.05
C ALA A 181 2.18 -11.65 4.54
N ARG A 182 2.58 -12.58 3.67
CA ARG A 182 3.61 -13.60 3.98
C ARG A 182 4.98 -12.96 4.28
N ALA A 183 5.35 -11.89 3.56
CA ALA A 183 6.58 -11.15 3.82
C ALA A 183 6.54 -10.48 5.20
N ILE A 184 5.44 -9.81 5.53
CA ILE A 184 5.22 -9.17 6.84
C ILE A 184 5.35 -10.20 7.96
N ASP A 185 4.68 -11.36 7.85
CA ASP A 185 4.76 -12.42 8.85
C ASP A 185 6.20 -12.92 9.02
N LEU A 186 6.89 -13.23 7.93
CA LEU A 186 8.27 -13.71 7.98
C LEU A 186 9.21 -12.68 8.63
N ILE A 187 9.12 -11.41 8.21
CA ILE A 187 9.97 -10.33 8.71
C ILE A 187 9.68 -10.09 10.19
N PHE A 188 8.41 -10.08 10.62
CA PHE A 188 8.07 -9.94 12.04
C PHE A 188 8.77 -10.98 12.93
N HIS A 189 8.90 -12.22 12.44
CA HIS A 189 9.50 -13.30 13.22
C HIS A 189 11.03 -13.43 13.08
N LYS A 190 11.61 -12.93 11.98
CA LYS A 190 13.02 -13.20 11.62
C LYS A 190 13.84 -11.97 11.27
N CYS A 191 13.29 -10.77 11.32
CA CYS A 191 14.02 -9.57 10.98
C CYS A 191 15.25 -9.39 11.85
N LYS A 192 16.26 -8.73 11.28
CA LYS A 192 17.27 -8.06 12.07
C LYS A 192 16.71 -6.72 12.59
N ILE A 193 16.84 -6.47 13.89
CA ILE A 193 16.41 -5.21 14.52
C ILE A 193 17.26 -4.05 13.97
N GLY A 194 16.61 -2.93 13.66
CA GLY A 194 17.21 -1.71 13.11
C GLY A 194 17.35 -1.73 11.58
N ASP A 195 17.09 -2.87 10.93
CA ASP A 195 17.24 -3.01 9.48
C ASP A 195 15.99 -2.55 8.71
N THR A 196 16.17 -2.45 7.40
CA THR A 196 15.11 -2.23 6.42
C THR A 196 15.08 -3.36 5.41
N TYR A 197 13.89 -3.74 4.93
CA TYR A 197 13.72 -4.69 3.83
C TYR A 197 12.76 -4.13 2.77
N ASN A 198 13.21 -4.13 1.53
CA ASN A 198 12.35 -3.88 0.39
C ASN A 198 11.55 -5.14 0.02
N ILE A 199 10.28 -4.95 -0.33
CA ILE A 199 9.36 -6.04 -0.69
C ILE A 199 8.77 -5.75 -2.08
N GLY A 200 9.21 -6.49 -3.09
CA GLY A 200 8.79 -6.28 -4.48
C GLY A 200 8.24 -7.55 -5.13
N GLY A 201 7.47 -7.38 -6.21
CA GLY A 201 6.96 -8.49 -7.00
C GLY A 201 7.87 -8.90 -8.16
N PHE A 202 8.84 -8.05 -8.54
CA PHE A 202 9.59 -8.15 -9.79
C PHE A 202 8.68 -8.14 -11.02
N ASN A 203 7.58 -7.39 -10.95
CA ASN A 203 6.52 -7.38 -11.96
C ASN A 203 6.25 -5.96 -12.46
N GLU A 204 7.16 -5.44 -13.27
CA GLU A 204 7.02 -4.11 -13.86
C GLU A 204 5.98 -4.11 -14.99
N TRP A 205 4.91 -3.35 -14.83
CA TRP A 205 3.88 -3.18 -15.85
C TRP A 205 3.60 -1.72 -16.13
N LYS A 206 3.54 -1.37 -17.42
CA LYS A 206 2.89 -0.12 -17.84
C LYS A 206 1.41 -0.20 -17.52
N ASN A 207 0.85 0.88 -16.99
CA ASN A 207 -0.55 0.94 -16.63
C ASN A 207 -1.47 0.56 -17.81
N ILE A 208 -1.18 1.04 -19.02
CA ILE A 208 -2.01 0.74 -20.21
C ILE A 208 -2.00 -0.74 -20.59
N ASP A 209 -0.87 -1.42 -20.43
CA ASP A 209 -0.75 -2.84 -20.77
C ASP A 209 -1.47 -3.70 -19.73
N LEU A 210 -1.34 -3.34 -18.45
CA LEU A 210 -2.13 -3.92 -17.36
C LEU A 210 -3.64 -3.76 -17.63
N ILE A 211 -4.09 -2.56 -17.97
CA ILE A 211 -5.51 -2.29 -18.24
C ILE A 211 -6.06 -3.20 -19.35
N LYS A 212 -5.30 -3.39 -20.44
CA LYS A 212 -5.71 -4.29 -21.53
C LYS A 212 -5.76 -5.76 -21.11
N VAL A 213 -4.84 -6.21 -20.26
CA VAL A 213 -4.91 -7.55 -19.66
C VAL A 213 -6.17 -7.69 -18.80
N MET A 214 -6.44 -6.72 -17.93
CA MET A 214 -7.63 -6.72 -17.08
C MET A 214 -8.92 -6.74 -17.89
N ILE A 215 -9.01 -5.94 -18.96
CA ILE A 215 -10.18 -5.88 -19.84
C ILE A 215 -10.44 -7.25 -20.47
N ARG A 216 -9.43 -7.85 -21.11
CA ARG A 216 -9.58 -9.16 -21.76
C ARG A 216 -10.01 -10.23 -20.75
N THR A 217 -9.37 -10.28 -19.59
CA THR A 217 -9.68 -11.26 -18.54
C THR A 217 -11.07 -11.04 -17.94
N ALA A 218 -11.46 -9.80 -17.66
CA ALA A 218 -12.78 -9.49 -17.13
C ALA A 218 -13.89 -9.77 -18.16
N ASP A 219 -13.70 -9.38 -19.42
CA ASP A 219 -14.65 -9.67 -20.49
C ASP A 219 -14.85 -11.18 -20.67
N ARG A 220 -13.76 -11.96 -20.66
CA ARG A 220 -13.81 -13.43 -20.72
C ARG A 220 -14.63 -14.02 -19.58
N ILE A 221 -14.39 -13.60 -18.33
CA ILE A 221 -15.11 -14.10 -17.15
C ILE A 221 -16.58 -13.68 -17.17
N LEU A 222 -16.89 -12.48 -17.68
CA LEU A 222 -18.26 -11.96 -17.83
C LEU A 222 -19.02 -12.55 -19.02
N GLY A 223 -18.39 -13.43 -19.83
CA GLY A 223 -19.00 -13.98 -21.05
C GLY A 223 -19.17 -12.97 -22.18
N ARG A 224 -18.41 -11.87 -22.17
CA ARG A 224 -18.35 -10.85 -23.23
C ARG A 224 -17.31 -11.24 -24.28
N LYS A 225 -17.32 -10.56 -25.42
CA LYS A 225 -16.23 -10.70 -26.38
C LYS A 225 -14.95 -10.12 -25.76
N GLU A 226 -13.84 -10.85 -25.76
CA GLU A 226 -12.57 -10.33 -25.24
C GLU A 226 -12.19 -9.00 -25.91
N GLY A 227 -11.91 -7.98 -25.11
CA GLY A 227 -11.59 -6.63 -25.59
C GLY A 227 -12.81 -5.75 -25.83
N GLU A 228 -14.03 -6.23 -25.62
CA GLU A 228 -15.25 -5.43 -25.78
C GLU A 228 -15.24 -4.18 -24.88
N SER A 229 -14.67 -4.30 -23.67
CA SER A 229 -14.59 -3.19 -22.73
C SER A 229 -13.46 -2.19 -23.05
N GLU A 230 -12.64 -2.40 -24.09
CA GLU A 230 -11.62 -1.42 -24.52
C GLU A 230 -12.23 -0.08 -24.94
N LYS A 231 -13.46 -0.09 -25.47
CA LYS A 231 -14.22 1.13 -25.79
C LYS A 231 -14.49 2.03 -24.58
N LEU A 232 -14.34 1.51 -23.37
CA LEU A 232 -14.51 2.26 -22.13
C LEU A 232 -13.27 3.07 -21.76
N ILE A 233 -12.11 2.83 -22.38
CA ILE A 233 -10.88 3.59 -22.12
C ILE A 233 -11.09 5.07 -22.45
N THR A 234 -10.88 5.92 -21.45
CA THR A 234 -10.94 7.38 -21.58
C THR A 234 -9.65 7.98 -21.05
N TYR A 235 -8.92 8.71 -21.87
CA TYR A 235 -7.71 9.41 -21.45
C TYR A 235 -8.07 10.70 -20.72
N VAL A 236 -7.50 10.88 -19.52
CA VAL A 236 -7.68 12.06 -18.68
C VAL A 236 -6.33 12.76 -18.48
N LYS A 237 -6.38 14.05 -18.12
CA LYS A 237 -5.18 14.84 -17.81
C LYS A 237 -4.34 14.10 -16.77
N ASP A 238 -3.03 14.04 -17.00
CA ASP A 238 -2.10 13.38 -16.10
C ASP A 238 -2.07 14.03 -14.72
N ARG A 239 -1.66 13.26 -13.71
CA ARG A 239 -1.50 13.73 -12.34
C ARG A 239 -0.31 14.69 -12.25
N ALA A 240 -0.44 15.75 -11.46
CA ALA A 240 0.69 16.62 -11.16
C ALA A 240 1.75 15.86 -10.34
N GLY A 241 3.02 15.91 -10.75
CA GLY A 241 4.10 15.19 -10.07
C GLY A 241 4.00 13.67 -10.18
N HIS A 242 3.47 13.15 -11.30
CA HIS A 242 3.30 11.71 -11.47
C HIS A 242 4.63 11.01 -11.74
N ASP A 243 5.08 10.21 -10.78
CA ASP A 243 6.26 9.39 -10.96
C ASP A 243 6.07 8.36 -12.07
N LEU A 244 7.04 8.30 -12.97
CA LEU A 244 6.93 7.57 -14.22
C LEU A 244 7.21 6.07 -14.06
N ARG A 245 8.12 5.69 -13.16
CA ARG A 245 8.50 4.28 -12.94
C ARG A 245 8.89 4.03 -11.49
N TYR A 246 8.31 2.98 -10.91
CA TYR A 246 8.77 2.37 -9.66
C TYR A 246 9.13 0.92 -9.92
N ALA A 247 10.25 0.48 -9.35
CA ALA A 247 10.73 -0.89 -9.44
C ALA A 247 11.58 -1.21 -8.21
N ILE A 248 11.28 -2.29 -7.50
CA ILE A 248 11.93 -2.64 -6.24
C ILE A 248 12.93 -3.78 -6.45
N ASP A 249 14.13 -3.64 -5.89
CA ASP A 249 15.05 -4.75 -5.64
C ASP A 249 14.76 -5.34 -4.26
N SER A 250 14.32 -6.61 -4.21
CA SER A 250 14.08 -7.35 -2.97
C SER A 250 15.12 -8.44 -2.69
N THR A 251 16.30 -8.34 -3.32
CA THR A 251 17.41 -9.30 -3.17
C THR A 251 17.85 -9.46 -1.71
N LYS A 252 17.85 -8.39 -0.91
CA LYS A 252 18.19 -8.45 0.51
C LYS A 252 17.24 -9.38 1.27
N LEU A 253 15.94 -9.15 1.14
CA LEU A 253 14.90 -9.95 1.78
C LEU A 253 14.98 -11.44 1.37
N LYS A 254 15.20 -11.70 0.09
CA LYS A 254 15.42 -13.05 -0.43
C LYS A 254 16.66 -13.71 0.15
N THR A 255 17.79 -13.01 0.17
CA THR A 255 19.09 -13.57 0.58
C THR A 255 19.15 -13.81 2.09
N GLU A 256 18.62 -12.88 2.89
CA GLU A 256 18.69 -12.97 4.35
C GLU A 256 17.59 -13.85 4.95
N LEU A 257 16.35 -13.76 4.43
CA LEU A 257 15.19 -14.42 5.05
C LEU A 257 14.56 -15.52 4.17
N GLY A 258 14.99 -15.67 2.92
CA GLY A 258 14.51 -16.72 2.02
C GLY A 258 13.11 -16.46 1.46
N TRP A 259 12.65 -15.21 1.44
CA TRP A 259 11.34 -14.87 0.89
C TRP A 259 11.40 -14.59 -0.61
N GLU A 260 10.38 -15.09 -1.31
CA GLU A 260 10.11 -14.80 -2.71
C GLU A 260 8.57 -14.73 -2.92
N PRO A 261 8.10 -13.91 -3.88
CA PRO A 261 6.71 -13.92 -4.30
C PRO A 261 6.31 -15.31 -4.79
N SER A 262 5.08 -15.75 -4.51
CA SER A 262 4.61 -17.10 -4.86
C SER A 262 3.96 -17.18 -6.23
N LEU A 263 3.52 -16.04 -6.78
CA LEU A 263 2.77 -15.98 -8.03
C LEU A 263 3.48 -15.11 -9.07
N GLN A 264 3.34 -15.53 -10.32
CA GLN A 264 3.56 -14.63 -11.46
C GLN A 264 2.42 -13.61 -11.54
N PHE A 265 2.69 -12.45 -12.12
CA PHE A 265 1.73 -11.36 -12.19
C PHE A 265 0.39 -11.77 -12.83
N GLU A 266 0.44 -12.46 -13.97
CA GLU A 266 -0.74 -12.88 -14.73
C GLU A 266 -1.66 -13.81 -13.92
N GLU A 267 -1.08 -14.68 -13.10
CA GLU A 267 -1.85 -15.58 -12.22
C GLU A 267 -2.52 -14.81 -11.09
N GLY A 268 -1.78 -13.89 -10.46
CA GLY A 268 -2.30 -13.06 -9.40
C GLY A 268 -3.41 -12.12 -9.87
N ILE A 269 -3.26 -11.49 -11.04
CA ILE A 269 -4.28 -10.57 -11.57
C ILE A 269 -5.54 -11.32 -11.97
N GLU A 270 -5.44 -12.52 -12.55
CA GLU A 270 -6.62 -13.35 -12.84
C GLU A 270 -7.37 -13.75 -11.56
N LYS A 271 -6.65 -14.18 -10.51
CA LYS A 271 -7.23 -14.45 -9.18
C LYS A 271 -7.94 -13.21 -8.61
N THR A 272 -7.31 -12.05 -8.76
CA THR A 272 -7.87 -10.77 -8.29
C THR A 272 -9.17 -10.47 -9.03
N ILE A 273 -9.18 -10.51 -10.36
CA ILE A 273 -10.37 -10.22 -11.19
C ILE A 273 -11.51 -11.17 -10.83
N LYS A 274 -11.21 -12.46 -10.73
CA LYS A 274 -12.18 -13.48 -10.31
C LYS A 274 -12.78 -13.15 -8.95
N TRP A 275 -11.94 -12.82 -7.96
CA TRP A 275 -12.40 -12.46 -6.62
C TRP A 275 -13.35 -11.26 -6.66
N TYR A 276 -13.03 -10.19 -7.39
CA TYR A 276 -13.94 -9.04 -7.50
C TYR A 276 -15.28 -9.44 -8.10
N LEU A 277 -15.28 -10.20 -9.20
CA LEU A 277 -16.49 -10.62 -9.90
C LEU A 277 -17.36 -11.59 -9.07
N GLU A 278 -16.76 -12.38 -8.18
CA GLU A 278 -17.45 -13.32 -7.29
C GLU A 278 -17.93 -12.67 -5.97
N ASN A 279 -17.31 -11.59 -5.51
CA ASN A 279 -17.59 -10.96 -4.20
C ASN A 279 -18.35 -9.63 -4.32
N GLN A 280 -19.42 -9.65 -5.12
CA GLN A 280 -20.19 -8.45 -5.49
C GLN A 280 -20.79 -7.71 -4.30
N GLU A 281 -21.30 -8.44 -3.31
CA GLU A 281 -21.87 -7.85 -2.09
C GLU A 281 -20.85 -6.97 -1.36
N TRP A 282 -19.60 -7.42 -1.25
CA TRP A 282 -18.55 -6.63 -0.64
C TRP A 282 -18.25 -5.37 -1.46
N VAL A 283 -18.14 -5.50 -2.79
CA VAL A 283 -17.90 -4.38 -3.70
C VAL A 283 -19.03 -3.35 -3.61
N ASP A 284 -20.29 -3.79 -3.56
CA ASP A 284 -21.45 -2.90 -3.51
C ASP A 284 -21.53 -2.16 -2.18
N ASN A 285 -21.20 -2.83 -1.08
CA ASN A 285 -21.17 -2.21 0.25
C ASN A 285 -20.14 -1.07 0.33
N ILE A 286 -18.92 -1.29 -0.19
CA ILE A 286 -17.85 -0.30 -0.11
C ILE A 286 -17.93 0.81 -1.18
N THR A 287 -18.69 0.59 -2.26
CA THR A 287 -18.92 1.59 -3.31
C THR A 287 -20.14 2.47 -3.05
N SER A 288 -20.78 2.33 -1.89
CA SER A 288 -21.91 3.15 -1.46
C SER A 288 -21.46 4.39 -0.66
N GLY A 289 -22.37 5.35 -0.48
CA GLY A 289 -22.19 6.48 0.44
C GLY A 289 -21.02 7.42 0.10
N GLU A 290 -20.03 7.49 1.01
CA GLU A 290 -18.87 8.38 0.87
C GLU A 290 -18.02 8.08 -0.37
N TYR A 291 -17.99 6.83 -0.84
CA TYR A 291 -17.32 6.50 -2.10
C TYR A 291 -18.00 7.17 -3.31
N GLU A 292 -19.33 7.19 -3.35
CA GLU A 292 -20.06 7.81 -4.45
C GLU A 292 -19.81 9.33 -4.51
N LYS A 293 -19.70 9.98 -3.34
CA LYS A 293 -19.33 11.40 -3.24
C LYS A 293 -17.91 11.61 -3.80
N TYR A 294 -16.95 10.83 -3.33
CA TYR A 294 -15.56 10.85 -3.83
C TYR A 294 -15.50 10.67 -5.35
N TYR A 295 -16.21 9.68 -5.90
CA TYR A 295 -16.21 9.39 -7.33
C TYR A 295 -16.72 10.59 -8.15
N LYS A 296 -17.82 11.23 -7.71
CA LYS A 296 -18.39 12.41 -8.37
C LYS A 296 -17.41 13.58 -8.38
N GLU A 297 -16.81 13.88 -7.23
CA GLU A 297 -15.84 14.97 -7.09
C GLU A 297 -14.56 14.75 -7.89
N MET A 298 -14.14 13.50 -8.08
CA MET A 298 -12.88 13.17 -8.76
C MET A 298 -13.01 13.01 -10.26
N TYR A 299 -14.12 12.43 -10.75
CA TYR A 299 -14.21 11.97 -12.15
C TYR A 299 -15.36 12.55 -12.93
N VAL A 300 -16.43 13.05 -12.28
CA VAL A 300 -17.60 13.61 -12.97
C VAL A 300 -17.47 15.13 -13.14
N ASN A 301 -16.96 15.82 -12.13
CA ASN A 301 -16.82 17.29 -12.13
C ASN A 301 -15.44 17.78 -12.60
N ARG A 302 -14.73 16.99 -13.42
CA ARG A 302 -13.38 17.31 -13.92
C ARG A 302 -13.42 18.12 -15.22
#